data_AF-A0A935UWN5-F1
#
_entry.id   AF-A0A935UWN5-F1
#
_cell.length_a   1.000
_cell.length_b   1.000
_cell.length_c   1.000
_cell.angle_alpha   90.00
_cell.angle_beta   90.00
_cell.angle_gamma   90.00
#
_symmetry.space_group_name_H-M   'P 1'
#
loop_
_entity.id
_entity.type
_entity.pdbx_description
1 polymer ?
#
loop_
_entity_poly.entity_id
_entity_poly.type
_entity_poly.pdbx_seq_one_letter_code
_entity_poly.pdbx_strand_id
1 'polypeptide(L)'
;MSDASALPVPLPLGDRPSDTSSAARRKVFIELTLLWLVTNLLIRAVIAAQTGLGLPDWTLAAVPCLFIYAPVALCRWRGVDSYDYRLYVPAFRDVGAWGQALGQAAALMGVILVPWLIGYHLYQTQLFDHSPQWDRLPDELFTLVLYQVFFVAIPEEFFYRGYMQTRLNEVFHRPYLLGGAAFGAALWVTALYFAFGHSLVVLRWWHPAIFFPGLLFGLLRERTGGVLAPAFFHAACNLLVVILDTQYGLIAP
;
A
#
# COMPACT_ATOMS: atom_id res chain seq x y z
N MET A 1 3.89 36.21 6.33
CA MET A 1 5.02 35.28 6.15
C MET A 1 4.63 33.98 6.84
N SER A 2 4.16 32.97 6.10
CA SER A 2 3.94 31.64 6.67
C SER A 2 5.31 31.01 6.89
N ASP A 3 5.56 30.56 8.10
CA ASP A 3 6.81 29.93 8.49
C ASP A 3 7.01 28.63 7.69
N ALA A 4 7.75 28.71 6.59
CA ALA A 4 8.04 27.58 5.70
C ALA A 4 8.93 26.52 6.37
N SER A 5 9.35 26.75 7.62
CA SER A 5 10.11 25.80 8.44
C SER A 5 9.22 24.96 9.37
N ALA A 6 7.95 25.31 9.55
CA ALA A 6 7.03 24.54 10.37
C ALA A 6 6.61 23.27 9.61
N LEU A 7 7.15 22.12 10.03
CA LEU A 7 6.71 20.82 9.55
C LEU A 7 5.18 20.72 9.69
N PRO A 8 4.46 20.17 8.70
CA PRO A 8 3.04 19.87 8.82
C PRO A 8 2.74 19.23 10.16
N VAL A 9 1.86 19.87 10.96
CA VAL A 9 1.51 19.35 12.27
C VAL A 9 0.81 18.00 12.07
N PRO A 10 1.34 16.91 12.65
CA PRO A 10 0.71 15.62 12.52
C PRO A 10 -0.70 15.65 13.09
N LEU A 11 -1.64 15.05 12.36
CA LEU A 11 -3.00 14.82 12.85
C LEU A 11 -2.91 14.10 14.21
N PRO A 12 -3.78 14.46 15.18
CA PRO A 12 -3.77 13.88 16.53
C PRO A 12 -4.37 12.47 16.55
N LEU A 13 -3.93 11.60 15.62
CA LEU A 13 -4.35 10.22 15.44
C LEU A 13 -3.12 9.31 15.62
N GLY A 14 -2.50 9.33 16.80
CA GLY A 14 -1.40 8.42 17.15
C GLY A 14 -0.07 8.65 16.38
N ASP A 15 -0.05 9.50 15.36
CA ASP A 15 1.11 9.75 14.51
C ASP A 15 2.24 10.57 15.15
N ARG A 16 2.09 11.00 16.40
CA ARG A 16 3.10 11.86 17.04
C ARG A 16 4.16 11.01 17.71
N PRO A 17 5.44 11.35 17.54
CA PRO A 17 6.50 10.73 18.33
C PRO A 17 6.19 10.90 19.83
N SER A 18 6.12 9.80 20.55
CA SER A 18 5.78 9.75 21.98
C SER A 18 6.98 9.31 22.82
N ASP A 19 7.68 8.26 22.39
CA ASP A 19 8.92 7.78 22.99
C ASP A 19 9.91 7.39 21.89
N THR A 20 10.96 8.19 21.74
CA THR A 20 11.97 8.01 20.70
C THR A 20 13.23 7.31 21.20
N SER A 21 13.18 6.71 22.39
CA SER A 21 14.28 5.91 22.94
C SER A 21 14.60 4.69 22.07
N SER A 22 15.85 4.22 22.14
CA SER A 22 16.27 2.99 21.43
C SER A 22 15.49 1.76 21.90
N ALA A 23 15.12 1.71 23.18
CA ALA A 23 14.31 0.64 23.76
C ALA A 23 12.89 0.62 23.17
N ALA A 24 12.24 1.79 23.07
CA ALA A 24 10.92 1.91 22.44
C ALA A 24 10.95 1.52 20.96
N ARG A 25 11.93 2.03 20.21
CA ARG A 25 12.13 1.64 18.80
C ARG A 25 12.29 0.14 18.65
N ARG A 26 13.17 -0.49 19.44
CA ARG A 26 13.37 -1.95 19.41
C ARG A 26 12.09 -2.72 19.69
N LYS A 27 11.33 -2.31 20.70
CA LYS A 27 10.04 -2.93 21.05
C LYS A 27 9.06 -2.85 19.88
N VAL A 28 8.91 -1.66 19.27
CA VAL A 28 8.03 -1.45 18.11
C VAL A 28 8.46 -2.27 16.91
N PHE A 29 9.76 -2.33 16.61
CA PHE A 29 10.25 -3.17 15.50
C PHE A 29 9.94 -4.65 15.70
N ILE A 30 10.14 -5.19 16.90
CA ILE A 30 9.83 -6.59 17.19
C ILE A 30 8.33 -6.82 17.04
N GLU A 31 7.51 -5.96 17.64
CA GLU A 31 6.04 -6.01 17.55
C GLU A 31 5.56 -6.02 16.09
N LEU A 32 6.04 -5.08 15.28
CA LEU A 32 5.64 -4.96 13.87
C LEU A 32 6.20 -6.09 13.00
N THR A 33 7.41 -6.57 13.27
CA THR A 33 7.97 -7.73 12.55
C THR A 33 7.14 -8.98 12.82
N LEU A 34 6.73 -9.21 14.07
CA LEU A 34 5.90 -10.36 14.44
C LEU A 34 4.51 -10.26 13.80
N LEU A 35 3.86 -9.09 13.89
CA LEU A 35 2.58 -8.85 13.22
C LEU A 35 2.69 -9.13 11.72
N TRP A 36 3.68 -8.53 11.07
CA TRP A 36 3.92 -8.68 9.64
C TRP A 36 4.21 -10.12 9.25
N LEU A 37 5.10 -10.81 9.96
CA LEU A 37 5.49 -12.17 9.65
C LEU A 37 4.32 -13.14 9.82
N VAL A 38 3.61 -13.08 10.96
CA VAL A 38 2.46 -13.94 11.22
C VAL A 38 1.36 -13.70 10.18
N THR A 39 1.04 -12.44 9.88
CA THR A 39 0.00 -12.10 8.90
C THR A 39 0.36 -12.63 7.50
N ASN A 40 1.60 -12.42 7.04
CA ASN A 40 2.03 -12.90 5.72
C ASN A 40 2.11 -14.43 5.65
N LEU A 41 2.51 -15.11 6.73
CA LEU A 41 2.51 -16.59 6.77
C LEU A 41 1.10 -17.16 6.76
N LEU A 42 0.14 -16.52 7.43
CA LEU A 42 -1.27 -16.90 7.36
C LEU A 42 -1.84 -16.67 5.96
N ILE A 43 -1.54 -15.53 5.33
CA ILE A 43 -1.93 -15.26 3.93
C ILE A 43 -1.36 -16.34 3.00
N ARG A 44 -0.07 -16.67 3.13
CA ARG A 44 0.56 -17.73 2.37
C ARG A 44 -0.12 -19.08 2.61
N ALA A 45 -0.49 -19.39 3.85
CA ALA A 45 -1.21 -20.62 4.19
C ALA A 45 -2.61 -20.66 3.55
N VAL A 46 -3.34 -19.54 3.55
CA VAL A 46 -4.65 -19.42 2.87
C VAL A 46 -4.50 -19.70 1.38
N ILE A 47 -3.54 -19.05 0.71
CA ILE A 47 -3.30 -19.24 -0.73
C ILE A 47 -2.86 -20.69 -1.02
N ALA A 48 -1.94 -21.24 -0.24
CA ALA A 48 -1.48 -22.61 -0.41
C ALA A 48 -2.60 -23.63 -0.17
N ALA A 49 -3.50 -23.39 0.79
CA ALA A 49 -4.66 -24.24 1.03
C ALA A 49 -5.68 -24.13 -0.11
N GLN A 50 -5.96 -22.92 -0.60
CA GLN A 50 -6.85 -22.71 -1.75
C GLN A 50 -6.35 -23.48 -2.97
N THR A 51 -5.07 -23.30 -3.32
CA THR A 51 -4.50 -23.92 -4.53
C THR A 51 -4.25 -25.42 -4.34
N GLY A 52 -3.74 -25.83 -3.18
CA GLY A 52 -3.35 -27.22 -2.91
C GLY A 52 -4.51 -28.16 -2.61
N LEU A 53 -5.59 -27.65 -2.01
CA LEU A 53 -6.80 -28.43 -1.70
C LEU A 53 -7.95 -28.17 -2.69
N GLY A 54 -7.76 -27.29 -3.68
CA GLY A 54 -8.79 -26.92 -4.64
C GLY A 54 -10.00 -26.24 -3.99
N LEU A 55 -9.78 -25.41 -2.97
CA LEU A 55 -10.87 -24.70 -2.32
C LEU A 55 -11.44 -23.61 -3.27
N PRO A 56 -12.71 -23.22 -3.08
CA PRO A 56 -13.30 -22.17 -3.92
C PRO A 56 -12.58 -20.82 -3.78
N ASP A 57 -12.65 -19.99 -4.82
CA ASP A 57 -11.97 -18.69 -4.87
C ASP A 57 -12.38 -17.72 -3.76
N TRP A 58 -13.60 -17.84 -3.23
CA TRP A 58 -14.06 -17.00 -2.11
C TRP A 58 -13.20 -17.19 -0.85
N THR A 59 -12.45 -18.29 -0.73
CA THR A 59 -11.47 -18.47 0.37
C THR A 59 -10.40 -17.40 0.39
N LEU A 60 -10.06 -16.81 -0.76
CA LEU A 60 -9.11 -15.69 -0.86
C LEU A 60 -9.64 -14.41 -0.21
N ALA A 61 -10.95 -14.31 0.07
CA ALA A 61 -11.50 -13.22 0.88
C ALA A 61 -10.94 -13.20 2.32
N ALA A 62 -10.32 -14.28 2.79
CA ALA A 62 -9.60 -14.27 4.06
C ALA A 62 -8.35 -13.36 4.04
N VAL A 63 -7.73 -13.14 2.87
CA VAL A 63 -6.55 -12.28 2.73
C VAL A 63 -6.83 -10.83 3.12
N PRO A 64 -7.81 -10.12 2.54
CA PRO A 64 -8.14 -8.76 2.98
C PRO A 64 -8.63 -8.71 4.42
N CYS A 65 -9.33 -9.74 4.90
CA CYS A 65 -9.69 -9.84 6.32
C CYS A 65 -8.46 -9.89 7.23
N LEU A 66 -7.41 -10.64 6.87
CA LEU A 66 -6.17 -10.68 7.64
C LEU A 66 -5.50 -9.31 7.67
N PHE A 67 -5.42 -8.61 6.55
CA PHE A 67 -4.85 -7.26 6.50
C PHE A 67 -5.66 -6.22 7.32
N ILE A 68 -6.97 -6.34 7.36
CA ILE A 68 -7.83 -5.41 8.13
C ILE A 68 -7.84 -5.75 9.62
N TYR A 69 -8.05 -7.02 9.98
CA TYR A 69 -8.31 -7.40 11.37
C TYR A 69 -7.05 -7.68 12.19
N ALA A 70 -5.93 -8.08 11.58
CA ALA A 70 -4.67 -8.27 12.32
C ALA A 70 -4.20 -7.00 13.06
N PRO A 71 -4.15 -5.80 12.42
CA PRO A 71 -3.74 -4.58 13.13
C PRO A 71 -4.76 -4.16 14.19
N VAL A 72 -6.06 -4.34 13.93
CA VAL A 72 -7.13 -4.05 14.92
C VAL A 72 -7.02 -4.98 16.13
N ALA A 73 -6.73 -6.25 15.92
CA ALA A 73 -6.48 -7.20 17.00
C ALA A 73 -5.27 -6.80 17.84
N LEU A 74 -4.21 -6.29 17.19
CA LEU A 74 -3.03 -5.79 17.89
C LEU A 74 -3.31 -4.50 18.69
N CYS A 75 -4.11 -3.56 18.15
CA CYS A 75 -4.60 -2.39 18.89
C CYS A 75 -5.32 -2.84 20.17
N ARG A 76 -6.26 -3.78 20.05
CA ARG A 76 -7.01 -4.33 21.19
C ARG A 76 -6.10 -4.99 22.21
N TRP A 77 -5.14 -5.81 21.77
CA TRP A 77 -4.16 -6.44 22.66
C TRP A 77 -3.30 -5.42 23.40
N ARG A 78 -2.95 -4.31 22.76
CA ARG A 78 -2.21 -3.19 23.37
C ARG A 78 -3.07 -2.30 24.27
N GLY A 79 -4.39 -2.48 24.29
CA GLY A 79 -5.32 -1.62 25.01
C GLY A 79 -5.39 -0.19 24.46
N VAL A 80 -5.14 -0.01 23.15
CA VAL A 80 -5.24 1.29 22.47
C VAL A 80 -6.44 1.30 21.52
N ASP A 81 -7.03 2.47 21.30
CA ASP A 81 -8.11 2.61 20.34
C ASP A 81 -7.56 2.51 18.90
N SER A 82 -8.18 1.67 18.07
CA SER A 82 -7.86 1.61 16.64
C SER A 82 -8.23 2.90 15.89
N TYR A 83 -9.18 3.69 16.42
CA TYR A 83 -9.53 5.00 15.85
C TYR A 83 -8.45 6.06 16.10
N ASP A 84 -7.53 5.85 17.05
CA ASP A 84 -6.33 6.66 17.21
C ASP A 84 -5.27 6.36 16.14
N TYR A 85 -5.54 5.49 15.16
CA TYR A 85 -4.67 5.24 14.02
C TYR A 85 -5.30 5.79 12.75
N ARG A 86 -4.52 5.91 11.66
CA ARG A 86 -5.06 6.26 10.33
C ARG A 86 -5.78 5.09 9.66
N LEU A 87 -6.66 4.43 10.40
CA LEU A 87 -7.48 3.28 10.02
C LEU A 87 -8.91 3.73 9.66
N TYR A 88 -9.00 4.77 8.83
CA TYR A 88 -10.27 5.36 8.44
C TYR A 88 -10.50 5.24 6.93
N VAL A 89 -11.65 4.67 6.58
CA VAL A 89 -12.21 4.70 5.22
C VAL A 89 -13.52 5.49 5.31
N PRO A 90 -13.68 6.57 4.53
CA PRO A 90 -14.93 7.33 4.51
C PRO A 90 -16.13 6.46 4.17
N ALA A 91 -17.29 6.77 4.76
CA ALA A 91 -18.53 6.11 4.41
C ALA A 91 -18.80 6.26 2.89
N PHE A 92 -19.35 5.23 2.25
CA PHE A 92 -19.61 5.24 0.80
C PHE A 92 -20.50 6.41 0.32
N ARG A 93 -21.35 6.93 1.21
CA ARG A 93 -22.19 8.11 0.94
C ARG A 93 -21.42 9.43 0.88
N ASP A 94 -20.20 9.47 1.43
CA ASP A 94 -19.34 10.66 1.41
C ASP A 94 -18.60 10.76 0.07
N VAL A 95 -19.36 10.98 -1.00
CA VAL A 95 -18.84 11.07 -2.37
C VAL A 95 -17.76 12.15 -2.53
N GLY A 96 -17.79 13.19 -1.68
CA GLY A 96 -16.77 14.25 -1.65
C GLY A 96 -15.41 13.73 -1.22
N ALA A 97 -15.34 12.99 -0.10
CA ALA A 97 -14.10 12.39 0.37
C ALA A 97 -13.53 11.36 -0.62
N TRP A 98 -14.39 10.52 -1.21
CA TRP A 98 -14.01 9.55 -2.22
C TRP A 98 -13.47 10.23 -3.49
N GLY A 99 -14.18 11.26 -3.99
CA GLY A 99 -13.75 12.05 -5.15
C GLY A 99 -12.44 12.81 -4.91
N GLN A 100 -12.24 13.37 -3.71
CA GLN A 100 -10.99 14.04 -3.35
C GLN A 100 -9.80 13.06 -3.32
N ALA A 101 -9.97 11.90 -2.70
CA ALA A 101 -8.94 10.86 -2.65
C ALA A 101 -8.58 10.36 -4.05
N LEU A 102 -9.59 10.14 -4.91
CA LEU A 102 -9.39 9.77 -6.30
C LEU A 102 -8.65 10.86 -7.08
N GLY A 103 -9.03 12.14 -6.91
CA GLY A 103 -8.35 13.27 -7.56
C GLY A 103 -6.88 13.40 -7.16
N GLN A 104 -6.57 13.19 -5.89
CA GLN A 104 -5.18 13.18 -5.38
C GLN A 104 -4.36 12.02 -5.96
N ALA A 105 -4.95 10.83 -6.04
CA ALA A 105 -4.33 9.66 -6.66
C ALA A 105 -4.09 9.89 -8.17
N ALA A 106 -5.09 10.41 -8.89
CA ALA A 106 -5.01 10.71 -10.31
C ALA A 106 -3.96 11.78 -10.62
N ALA A 107 -3.84 12.81 -9.78
CA ALA A 107 -2.81 13.84 -9.93
C ALA A 107 -1.40 13.23 -9.83
N LEU A 108 -1.15 12.36 -8.85
CA LEU A 108 0.14 11.67 -8.72
C LEU A 108 0.36 10.69 -9.89
N MET A 109 -0.67 9.95 -10.30
CA MET A 109 -0.61 9.05 -11.44
C MET A 109 -0.25 9.80 -12.72
N GLY A 110 -0.83 10.98 -12.97
CA GLY A 110 -0.50 11.80 -14.15
C GLY A 110 0.97 12.20 -14.25
N VAL A 111 1.66 12.36 -13.12
CA VAL A 111 3.11 12.65 -13.10
C VAL A 111 3.94 11.43 -13.50
N ILE A 112 3.51 10.23 -13.11
CA ILE A 112 4.30 8.99 -13.23
C ILE A 112 3.95 8.23 -14.51
N LEU A 113 2.73 8.38 -15.00
CA LEU A 113 2.18 7.59 -16.11
C LEU A 113 3.05 7.67 -17.37
N VAL A 114 3.36 8.87 -17.84
CA VAL A 114 4.09 9.05 -19.10
C VAL A 114 5.52 8.48 -19.02
N PRO A 115 6.35 8.84 -18.01
CA PRO A 115 7.66 8.21 -17.84
C PRO A 115 7.59 6.68 -17.73
N TRP A 116 6.58 6.16 -17.00
CA TRP A 116 6.40 4.71 -16.84
C TRP A 116 6.05 4.03 -18.16
N LEU A 117 5.10 4.56 -18.93
CA LEU A 117 4.72 4.01 -20.23
C LEU A 117 5.91 3.96 -21.19
N ILE A 118 6.71 5.03 -21.25
CA ILE A 118 7.93 5.06 -22.08
C ILE A 118 8.92 4.00 -21.59
N GLY A 119 9.22 3.97 -20.29
CA GLY A 119 10.17 3.02 -19.72
C GLY A 119 9.75 1.57 -19.92
N TYR A 120 8.47 1.26 -19.68
CA TYR A 120 7.91 -0.07 -19.88
C TYR A 120 7.94 -0.46 -21.36
N HIS A 121 7.55 0.44 -22.27
CA HIS A 121 7.59 0.18 -23.71
C HIS A 121 9.00 -0.13 -24.20
N LEU A 122 9.99 0.68 -23.79
CA LEU A 122 11.39 0.46 -24.12
C LEU A 122 11.91 -0.84 -23.50
N TYR A 123 11.55 -1.14 -22.25
CA TYR A 123 11.93 -2.39 -21.59
C TYR A 123 11.45 -3.60 -22.38
N GLN A 124 10.16 -3.65 -22.73
CA GLN A 124 9.59 -4.80 -23.42
C GLN A 124 10.07 -4.94 -24.87
N THR A 125 10.18 -3.83 -25.61
CA THR A 125 10.60 -3.88 -27.01
C THR A 125 12.10 -4.06 -27.18
N GLN A 126 12.93 -3.41 -26.36
CA GLN A 126 14.39 -3.39 -26.57
C GLN A 126 15.10 -4.54 -25.86
N LEU A 127 14.59 -5.02 -24.73
CA LEU A 127 15.24 -6.12 -23.98
C LEU A 127 14.61 -7.48 -24.27
N PHE A 128 13.32 -7.54 -24.61
CA PHE A 128 12.58 -8.80 -24.75
C PHE A 128 11.93 -9.01 -26.13
N ASP A 129 12.08 -8.04 -27.06
CA ASP A 129 11.54 -8.11 -28.42
C ASP A 129 10.02 -8.34 -28.48
N HIS A 130 9.30 -7.90 -27.44
CA HIS A 130 7.84 -7.95 -27.42
C HIS A 130 7.23 -6.79 -28.20
N SER A 131 6.18 -7.08 -28.97
CA SER A 131 5.39 -6.07 -29.68
C SER A 131 4.04 -5.84 -29.00
N PRO A 132 3.63 -4.58 -28.80
CA PRO A 132 2.36 -4.28 -28.15
C PRO A 132 1.16 -4.58 -29.04
N GLN A 133 0.11 -5.12 -28.44
CA GLN A 133 -1.21 -5.36 -28.99
C GLN A 133 -2.19 -4.41 -28.29
N TRP A 134 -2.24 -3.17 -28.75
CA TRP A 134 -2.94 -2.06 -28.06
C TRP A 134 -4.45 -2.26 -27.90
N ASP A 135 -5.03 -3.12 -28.74
CA ASP A 135 -6.44 -3.51 -28.73
C ASP A 135 -6.77 -4.54 -27.65
N ARG A 136 -5.78 -5.19 -27.05
CA ARG A 136 -5.99 -6.14 -25.95
C ARG A 136 -6.11 -5.44 -24.61
N LEU A 137 -7.14 -5.82 -23.86
CA LEU A 137 -7.37 -5.41 -22.47
C LEU A 137 -7.75 -6.63 -21.64
N PRO A 138 -7.57 -6.58 -20.31
CA PRO A 138 -8.06 -7.64 -19.44
C PRO A 138 -9.56 -7.85 -19.61
N ASP A 139 -9.98 -9.11 -19.64
CA ASP A 139 -11.36 -9.53 -19.54
C ASP A 139 -11.93 -9.05 -18.20
N GLU A 140 -13.23 -8.73 -18.17
CA GLU A 140 -13.90 -8.29 -16.94
C GLU A 140 -13.23 -7.08 -16.25
N LEU A 141 -12.68 -6.14 -17.03
CA LEU A 141 -11.93 -4.97 -16.53
C LEU A 141 -12.61 -4.24 -15.37
N PHE A 142 -13.94 -4.08 -15.40
CA PHE A 142 -14.68 -3.44 -14.32
C PHE A 142 -14.60 -4.24 -13.01
N THR A 143 -14.79 -5.56 -13.08
CA THR A 143 -14.65 -6.47 -11.93
C THR A 143 -13.22 -6.44 -11.39
N LEU A 144 -12.22 -6.42 -12.29
CA LEU A 144 -10.81 -6.29 -11.92
C LEU A 144 -10.53 -4.98 -11.17
N VAL A 145 -11.08 -3.86 -11.64
CA VAL A 145 -10.96 -2.55 -10.95
C VAL A 145 -11.53 -2.63 -9.53
N LEU A 146 -12.74 -3.17 -9.37
CA LEU A 146 -13.37 -3.31 -8.05
C LEU A 146 -12.54 -4.23 -7.14
N TYR A 147 -12.04 -5.34 -7.67
CA TYR A 147 -11.18 -6.26 -6.93
C TYR A 147 -9.88 -5.58 -6.46
N GLN A 148 -9.18 -4.88 -7.36
CA GLN A 148 -7.94 -4.17 -7.02
C GLN A 148 -8.16 -3.08 -5.97
N VAL A 149 -9.28 -2.36 -6.02
CA VAL A 149 -9.58 -1.33 -5.01
C VAL A 149 -9.96 -1.95 -3.67
N PHE A 150 -10.93 -2.87 -3.64
CA PHE A 150 -11.58 -3.31 -2.40
C PHE A 150 -10.97 -4.54 -1.75
N PHE A 151 -10.39 -5.46 -2.53
CA PHE A 151 -9.81 -6.70 -2.03
C PHE A 151 -8.29 -6.66 -1.91
N VAL A 152 -7.63 -5.75 -2.62
CA VAL A 152 -6.17 -5.63 -2.61
C VAL A 152 -5.74 -4.31 -1.95
N ALA A 153 -5.95 -3.18 -2.62
CA ALA A 153 -5.31 -1.93 -2.26
C ALA A 153 -5.81 -1.35 -0.93
N ILE A 154 -7.13 -1.23 -0.70
CA ILE A 154 -7.63 -0.69 0.57
C ILE A 154 -7.16 -1.55 1.77
N PRO A 155 -7.33 -2.88 1.77
CA PRO A 155 -6.84 -3.73 2.86
C PRO A 155 -5.33 -3.62 3.10
N GLU A 156 -4.52 -3.67 2.04
CA GLU A 156 -3.06 -3.55 2.18
C GLU A 156 -2.65 -2.17 2.70
N GLU A 157 -3.20 -1.09 2.15
CA GLU A 157 -2.92 0.27 2.63
C GLU A 157 -3.39 0.47 4.08
N PHE A 158 -4.49 -0.16 4.47
CA PHE A 158 -4.97 -0.18 5.86
C PHE A 158 -3.90 -0.80 6.79
N PHE A 159 -3.34 -1.95 6.42
CA PHE A 159 -2.31 -2.63 7.19
C PHE A 159 -0.99 -1.83 7.23
N TYR A 160 -0.43 -1.53 6.06
CA TYR A 160 0.91 -0.95 5.97
C TYR A 160 0.90 0.55 6.31
N ARG A 161 0.01 1.34 5.71
CA ARG A 161 0.03 2.82 5.82
C ARG A 161 -0.86 3.32 6.95
N GLY A 162 -1.96 2.62 7.19
CA GLY A 162 -2.88 2.91 8.28
C GLY A 162 -2.32 2.52 9.65
N TYR A 163 -1.80 1.30 9.80
CA TYR A 163 -1.27 0.81 11.09
C TYR A 163 0.26 0.89 11.19
N MET A 164 1.01 0.14 10.37
CA MET A 164 2.46 0.00 10.57
C MET A 164 3.21 1.34 10.50
N GLN A 165 2.90 2.17 9.49
CA GLN A 165 3.53 3.48 9.32
C GLN A 165 3.19 4.42 10.49
N THR A 166 1.93 4.44 10.95
CA THR A 166 1.51 5.19 12.14
C THR A 166 2.29 4.72 13.38
N ARG A 167 2.37 3.41 13.58
CA ARG A 167 3.05 2.81 14.73
C ARG A 167 4.54 3.12 14.75
N LEU A 168 5.18 3.19 13.58
CA LEU A 168 6.57 3.63 13.45
C LEU A 168 6.71 5.14 13.68
N ASN A 169 5.75 5.97 13.24
CA ASN A 169 5.76 7.41 13.52
C ASN A 169 5.69 7.74 15.02
N GLU A 170 5.17 6.84 15.87
CA GLU A 170 5.19 6.99 17.33
C GLU A 170 6.60 6.96 17.94
N VAL A 171 7.58 6.36 17.26
CA VAL A 171 8.96 6.17 17.77
C VAL A 171 10.03 6.82 16.89
N PHE A 172 9.63 7.41 15.77
CA PHE A 172 10.50 8.10 14.82
C PHE A 172 10.01 9.50 14.50
N HIS A 173 10.93 10.46 14.51
CA HIS A 173 10.67 11.81 14.02
C HIS A 173 10.48 11.82 12.50
N ARG A 174 9.83 12.88 12.01
CA ARG A 174 9.63 13.17 10.58
C ARG A 174 10.34 14.47 10.19
N PRO A 175 11.68 14.47 10.11
CA PRO A 175 12.45 15.70 9.90
C PRO A 175 12.40 16.21 8.45
N TYR A 176 11.88 15.41 7.51
CA TYR A 176 11.90 15.73 6.08
C TYR A 176 10.54 16.22 5.61
N LEU A 177 10.54 17.09 4.60
CA LEU A 177 9.34 17.63 3.96
C LEU A 177 9.44 17.45 2.45
N LEU A 178 8.44 16.82 1.84
CA LEU A 178 8.34 16.68 0.39
C LEU A 178 6.89 16.81 -0.06
N GLY A 179 6.64 17.72 -1.01
CA GLY A 179 5.29 17.91 -1.57
C GLY A 179 4.21 18.24 -0.53
N GLY A 180 4.58 18.94 0.55
CA GLY A 180 3.68 19.28 1.67
C GLY A 180 3.48 18.17 2.70
N ALA A 181 4.16 17.03 2.56
CA ALA A 181 4.09 15.92 3.51
C ALA A 181 5.37 15.82 4.35
N ALA A 182 5.21 15.83 5.67
CA ALA A 182 6.29 15.52 6.60
C ALA A 182 6.52 13.99 6.62
N PHE A 183 7.75 13.54 6.54
CA PHE A 183 8.09 12.11 6.60
C PHE A 183 9.43 11.84 7.28
N GLY A 184 9.68 10.56 7.60
CA GLY A 184 10.86 10.11 8.34
C GLY A 184 11.14 8.62 8.14
N ALA A 185 11.86 8.01 9.08
CA ALA A 185 12.28 6.61 9.02
C ALA A 185 11.12 5.63 8.80
N ALA A 186 9.94 5.94 9.36
CA ALA A 186 8.73 5.13 9.22
C ALA A 186 8.35 4.86 7.75
N LEU A 187 8.55 5.83 6.86
CA LEU A 187 8.26 5.70 5.44
C LEU A 187 9.09 4.59 4.80
N TRP A 188 10.42 4.68 4.98
CA TRP A 188 11.38 3.73 4.41
C TRP A 188 11.17 2.33 4.96
N VAL A 189 11.01 2.21 6.29
CA VAL A 189 10.81 0.93 6.97
C VAL A 189 9.51 0.26 6.51
N THR A 190 8.41 1.02 6.44
CA THR A 190 7.12 0.48 5.97
C THR A 190 7.19 0.03 4.52
N ALA A 191 7.85 0.80 3.65
CA ALA A 191 8.04 0.41 2.25
C ALA A 191 8.87 -0.87 2.10
N LEU A 192 9.86 -1.11 2.97
CA LEU A 192 10.61 -2.37 3.01
C LEU A 192 9.72 -3.54 3.44
N TYR A 193 8.96 -3.40 4.54
CA TYR A 193 8.01 -4.43 4.94
C TYR A 193 6.99 -4.75 3.84
N PHE A 194 6.51 -3.72 3.14
CA PHE A 194 5.59 -3.88 2.02
C PHE A 194 6.22 -4.70 0.89
N ALA A 195 7.39 -4.30 0.40
CA ALA A 195 8.07 -4.98 -0.70
C ALA A 195 8.46 -6.42 -0.36
N PHE A 196 9.02 -6.66 0.82
CA PHE A 196 9.41 -8.01 1.24
C PHE A 196 8.21 -8.88 1.65
N GLY A 197 7.09 -8.29 2.06
CA GLY A 197 5.85 -9.02 2.38
C GLY A 197 5.35 -9.79 1.17
N HIS A 198 5.39 -9.13 0.00
CA HIS A 198 5.08 -9.76 -1.29
C HIS A 198 5.97 -10.99 -1.55
N SER A 199 7.28 -10.89 -1.29
CA SER A 199 8.22 -12.01 -1.44
C SER A 199 8.00 -13.16 -0.46
N LEU A 200 7.49 -12.88 0.75
CA LEU A 200 7.14 -13.93 1.71
C LEU A 200 5.92 -14.73 1.25
N VAL A 201 4.93 -14.07 0.64
CA VAL A 201 3.74 -14.75 0.12
C VAL A 201 4.08 -15.53 -1.16
N VAL A 202 4.69 -14.86 -2.14
CA VAL A 202 5.19 -15.48 -3.38
C VAL A 202 6.58 -14.95 -3.69
N LEU A 203 7.57 -15.82 -3.78
CA LEU A 203 8.94 -15.37 -4.06
C LEU A 203 9.09 -15.00 -5.55
N ARG A 204 9.37 -13.72 -5.83
CA ARG A 204 9.76 -13.21 -7.16
C ARG A 204 10.99 -12.32 -7.06
N TRP A 205 11.88 -12.38 -8.06
CA TRP A 205 13.14 -11.64 -8.04
C TRP A 205 12.95 -10.12 -8.16
N TRP A 206 11.85 -9.66 -8.78
CA TRP A 206 11.56 -8.24 -9.00
C TRP A 206 10.80 -7.58 -7.85
N HIS A 207 10.29 -8.33 -6.88
CA HIS A 207 9.55 -7.77 -5.73
C HIS A 207 10.30 -6.67 -4.96
N PRO A 208 11.65 -6.65 -4.83
CA PRO A 208 12.35 -5.51 -4.24
C PRO A 208 12.03 -4.17 -4.92
N ALA A 209 11.67 -4.16 -6.21
CA ALA A 209 11.27 -2.94 -6.91
C ALA A 209 9.95 -2.34 -6.40
N ILE A 210 9.09 -3.13 -5.75
CA ILE A 210 7.82 -2.69 -5.12
C ILE A 210 8.10 -1.65 -4.00
N PHE A 211 9.33 -1.61 -3.48
CA PHE A 211 9.78 -0.59 -2.54
C PHE A 211 9.52 0.83 -3.05
N PHE A 212 9.81 1.12 -4.32
CA PHE A 212 9.70 2.48 -4.89
C PHE A 212 8.26 3.02 -4.94
N PRO A 213 7.27 2.34 -5.55
CA PRO A 213 5.88 2.76 -5.44
C PRO A 213 5.41 2.74 -3.98
N GLY A 214 5.93 1.81 -3.17
CA GLY A 214 5.62 1.74 -1.74
C GLY A 214 5.97 3.02 -0.96
N LEU A 215 7.02 3.74 -1.35
CA LEU A 215 7.36 5.06 -0.80
C LEU A 215 6.35 6.13 -1.21
N LEU A 216 5.90 6.10 -2.46
CA LEU A 216 4.90 7.05 -2.94
C LEU A 216 3.56 6.85 -2.24
N PHE A 217 3.17 5.60 -1.97
CA PHE A 217 1.97 5.27 -1.20
C PHE A 217 2.05 5.86 0.20
N GLY A 218 3.18 5.64 0.90
CA GLY A 218 3.39 6.17 2.24
C GLY A 218 3.47 7.71 2.28
N LEU A 219 4.06 8.34 1.28
CA LEU A 219 4.12 9.81 1.18
C LEU A 219 2.74 10.41 0.88
N LEU A 220 1.97 9.79 -0.01
CA LEU A 220 0.60 10.20 -0.30
C LEU A 220 -0.28 10.04 0.93
N ARG A 221 -0.10 8.99 1.73
CA ARG A 221 -0.74 8.86 3.05
C ARG A 221 -0.37 10.01 3.98
N GLU A 222 0.92 10.36 4.10
CA GLU A 222 1.35 11.48 4.94
C GLU A 222 0.71 12.80 4.50
N ARG A 223 0.63 13.05 3.19
CA ARG A 223 0.02 14.26 2.61
C ARG A 223 -1.49 14.35 2.85
N THR A 224 -2.20 13.23 2.79
CA THR A 224 -3.67 13.21 2.70
C THR A 224 -4.36 12.90 4.01
N GLY A 225 -3.66 12.32 5.00
CA GLY A 225 -4.29 12.02 6.29
C GLY A 225 -5.10 10.71 6.30
N GLY A 226 -5.04 9.89 5.25
CA GLY A 226 -5.79 8.64 5.18
C GLY A 226 -5.20 7.61 4.23
N VAL A 227 -5.85 6.45 4.17
CA VAL A 227 -5.42 5.31 3.34
C VAL A 227 -6.14 5.24 1.99
N LEU A 228 -7.19 6.04 1.77
CA LEU A 228 -8.00 5.95 0.55
C LEU A 228 -7.27 6.48 -0.68
N ALA A 229 -6.62 7.65 -0.60
CA ALA A 229 -5.83 8.20 -1.70
C ALA A 229 -4.67 7.29 -2.11
N PRO A 230 -3.82 6.78 -1.20
CA PRO A 230 -2.81 5.80 -1.58
C PRO A 230 -3.40 4.48 -2.06
N ALA A 231 -4.57 4.04 -1.58
CA ALA A 231 -5.22 2.83 -2.09
C ALA A 231 -5.66 2.99 -3.55
N PHE A 232 -6.22 4.14 -3.93
CA PHE A 232 -6.54 4.39 -5.34
C PHE A 232 -5.30 4.46 -6.21
N PHE A 233 -4.24 5.11 -5.74
CA PHE A 233 -2.99 5.17 -6.49
C PHE A 233 -2.33 3.79 -6.63
N HIS A 234 -2.34 2.99 -5.56
CA HIS A 234 -1.87 1.60 -5.55
C HIS A 234 -2.68 0.75 -6.55
N ALA A 235 -4.01 0.75 -6.46
CA ALA A 235 -4.87 0.03 -7.41
C ALA A 235 -4.60 0.46 -8.85
N ALA A 236 -4.41 1.77 -9.10
CA ALA A 236 -4.09 2.29 -10.43
C ALA A 236 -2.72 1.80 -10.94
N CYS A 237 -1.70 1.71 -10.09
CA CYS A 237 -0.41 1.12 -10.45
C CYS A 237 -0.55 -0.37 -10.81
N ASN A 238 -1.29 -1.14 -10.02
CA ASN A 238 -1.52 -2.57 -10.30
C ASN A 238 -2.27 -2.76 -11.61
N LEU A 239 -3.35 -2.01 -11.82
CA LEU A 239 -4.13 -2.04 -13.05
C LEU A 239 -3.31 -1.64 -14.27
N LEU A 240 -2.47 -0.60 -14.15
CA LEU A 240 -1.58 -0.18 -15.24
C LEU A 240 -0.65 -1.33 -15.66
N VAL A 241 -0.02 -2.01 -14.69
CA VAL A 241 0.86 -3.15 -14.98
C VAL A 241 0.07 -4.29 -15.61
N VAL A 242 -1.10 -4.67 -15.07
CA VAL A 242 -1.92 -5.76 -15.63
C VAL A 242 -2.37 -5.44 -17.07
N ILE A 243 -2.80 -4.21 -17.33
CA ILE A 243 -3.18 -3.77 -18.68
C ILE A 243 -1.98 -3.85 -19.64
N LEU A 244 -0.82 -3.35 -19.22
CA LEU A 244 0.39 -3.41 -20.04
C LEU A 244 0.85 -4.84 -20.28
N ASP A 245 0.90 -5.68 -19.24
CA ASP A 245 1.26 -7.10 -19.36
C ASP A 245 0.31 -7.83 -20.33
N THR A 246 -0.98 -7.48 -20.33
CA THR A 246 -1.98 -8.01 -21.28
C THR A 246 -1.71 -7.52 -22.71
N GLN A 247 -1.46 -6.23 -22.89
CA GLN A 247 -1.15 -5.62 -24.18
C GLN A 247 0.14 -6.19 -24.80
N TYR A 248 1.14 -6.50 -23.97
CA TYR A 248 2.40 -7.11 -24.43
C TYR A 248 2.34 -8.64 -24.51
N GLY A 249 1.19 -9.25 -24.21
CA GLY A 249 0.98 -10.70 -24.30
C GLY A 249 1.75 -11.52 -23.27
N LEU A 250 2.11 -10.91 -22.14
CA LEU A 250 2.78 -11.58 -21.01
C LEU A 250 1.80 -12.39 -20.15
N ILE A 251 0.55 -11.93 -20.12
CA ILE A 251 -0.58 -12.61 -19.48
C ILE A 251 -1.75 -12.68 -20.46
N ALA A 252 -2.63 -13.64 -20.23
CA ALA A 252 -3.90 -13.70 -20.94
C ALA A 252 -4.78 -12.51 -20.56
N PRO A 253 -5.64 -12.03 -21.48
CA PRO A 253 -6.69 -11.09 -21.12
C PRO A 253 -7.58 -11.68 -20.02
#